data_AF-A0A7J7CWT8-F1
#
_entry.id   AF-A0A7J7CWT8-F1
#
_cell.length_a   1.000
_cell.length_b   1.000
_cell.length_c   1.000
_cell.angle_alpha   90.00
_cell.angle_beta   90.00
_cell.angle_gamma   90.00
#
_symmetry.space_group_name_H-M   'P 1'
#
loop_
_entity.id
_entity.type
_entity.pdbx_description
1 polymer ?
#
loop_
_entity_poly.entity_id
_entity_poly.type
_entity_poly.pdbx_seq_one_letter_code
_entity_poly.pdbx_strand_id
1 'polypeptide(L)'
;MINTGFIILAGSALKAVYVLFRDDEVMKLPYFIAIAGFGCALFAISIPHLSALRVWLGFSTIFSLLYIVIAFVLSLKDGMEAPPRDYSIHGTNSSKIFTTIGACANLVFAFNTGMLPEIQATIRQPVVKNMMKALYFQFTVGVLPMYAITFVGYWAYGSSTSAYLLNNVNGPVWVKTLANISAFLQTVIALHIFASPMYEYLDTKYGIKGSALSPRNLSFRIAVRGGYLAINTLVSALLPFLGDFMSLTGAISTFPLTFILANHMYLIAKKNKLNSWQKFWHWLNICFFGCASVAAAAAALRLIAVDSKTYHVFADL
;
A
#
# COMPACT_ATOMS: atom_id res chain seq x y z
N MET A 1 0.99 9.92 1.12
CA MET A 1 -0.28 9.18 1.30
C MET A 1 -0.09 7.69 1.13
N ILE A 2 0.39 7.17 -0.01
CA ILE A 2 0.80 5.74 -0.13
C ILE A 2 1.72 5.33 1.04
N ASN A 3 2.77 6.11 1.28
CA ASN A 3 3.74 5.84 2.34
C ASN A 3 3.16 5.99 3.75
N THR A 4 2.09 6.77 3.94
CA THR A 4 1.35 6.83 5.20
C THR A 4 0.73 5.45 5.49
N GLY A 5 0.06 4.86 4.50
CA GLY A 5 -0.51 3.51 4.63
C GLY A 5 0.55 2.45 4.94
N PHE A 6 1.71 2.50 4.29
CA PHE A 6 2.81 1.58 4.61
C PHE A 6 3.37 1.77 6.02
N ILE A 7 3.50 3.00 6.53
CA ILE A 7 3.98 3.20 7.91
C ILE A 7 2.95 2.69 8.93
N ILE A 8 1.65 2.90 8.69
CA ILE A 8 0.58 2.31 9.52
C ILE A 8 0.69 0.78 9.50
N LEU A 9 0.82 0.17 8.32
CA LEU A 9 0.95 -1.29 8.17
C LEU A 9 2.18 -1.84 8.93
N ALA A 10 3.34 -1.18 8.80
CA ALA A 10 4.55 -1.56 9.50
C ALA A 10 4.40 -1.43 11.03
N GLY A 11 3.74 -0.37 11.50
CA GLY A 11 3.41 -0.19 12.92
C GLY A 11 2.47 -1.27 13.43
N SER A 12 1.42 -1.61 12.68
CA SER A 12 0.49 -2.69 13.01
C SER A 12 1.19 -4.05 13.09
N ALA A 13 2.09 -4.33 12.16
CA ALA A 13 2.88 -5.56 12.18
C ALA A 13 3.80 -5.63 13.42
N LEU A 14 4.49 -4.55 13.79
CA LEU A 14 5.32 -4.51 14.99
C LEU A 14 4.48 -4.64 16.28
N LYS A 15 3.35 -3.93 16.37
CA LYS A 15 2.42 -4.06 17.50
C LYS A 15 1.95 -5.52 17.65
N ALA A 16 1.58 -6.15 16.53
CA ALA A 16 1.14 -7.54 16.54
C ALA A 16 2.24 -8.50 17.03
N VAL A 17 3.53 -8.22 16.78
CA VAL A 17 4.63 -8.98 17.40
C VAL A 17 4.67 -8.75 18.90
N TYR A 18 4.57 -7.50 19.36
CA TYR A 18 4.66 -7.17 20.79
C TYR A 18 3.58 -7.89 21.61
N VAL A 19 2.33 -7.80 21.19
CA VAL A 19 1.16 -8.39 21.89
C VAL A 19 1.27 -9.92 21.99
N LEU A 20 2.01 -10.59 21.09
CA LEU A 20 2.25 -12.04 21.19
C LEU A 20 3.13 -12.46 22.36
N PHE A 21 4.00 -11.57 22.86
CA PHE A 21 4.93 -11.86 23.95
C PHE A 21 4.60 -11.11 25.23
N ARG A 22 4.01 -9.92 25.10
CA ARG A 22 3.70 -9.03 26.21
C ARG A 22 2.45 -8.24 25.90
N ASP A 23 1.36 -8.60 26.57
CA ASP A 23 0.06 -7.93 26.45
C ASP A 23 -0.24 -7.15 27.74
N ASP A 24 0.53 -6.07 27.95
CA ASP A 24 0.42 -5.23 29.14
C ASP A 24 -0.25 -3.87 28.88
N GLU A 25 -0.78 -3.66 27.66
CA GLU A 25 -1.44 -2.43 27.18
C GLU A 25 -0.60 -1.13 27.32
N VAL A 26 0.68 -1.23 27.70
CA VAL A 26 1.55 -0.07 27.93
C VAL A 26 1.91 0.61 26.61
N MET A 27 2.22 -0.20 25.58
CA MET A 27 2.65 0.29 24.27
C MET A 27 1.49 0.25 23.28
N LYS A 28 0.97 1.43 22.96
CA LYS A 28 -0.09 1.63 21.97
C LYS A 28 0.43 1.68 20.52
N LEU A 29 -0.47 1.46 19.56
CA LEU A 29 -0.15 1.46 18.12
C LEU A 29 0.71 2.65 17.64
N PRO A 30 0.45 3.91 18.04
CA PRO A 30 1.24 5.05 17.56
C PRO A 30 2.73 5.00 17.93
N TYR A 31 3.10 4.37 19.05
CA TYR A 31 4.51 4.19 19.40
C TYR A 31 5.19 3.22 18.43
N PHE A 32 4.51 2.13 18.05
CA PHE A 32 5.00 1.21 17.02
C PHE A 32 5.06 1.85 15.64
N ILE A 33 4.12 2.72 15.31
CA ILE A 33 4.15 3.53 14.08
C ILE A 33 5.38 4.46 14.08
N ALA A 34 5.69 5.12 15.20
CA ALA A 34 6.89 5.94 15.32
C ALA A 34 8.19 5.13 15.16
N ILE A 35 8.27 3.95 15.79
CA ILE A 35 9.41 3.03 15.65
C ILE A 35 9.54 2.56 14.19
N ALA A 36 8.43 2.16 13.55
CA ALA A 36 8.40 1.74 12.16
C ALA A 36 8.82 2.87 11.21
N GLY A 37 8.32 4.08 11.43
CA GLY A 37 8.68 5.27 10.66
C GLY A 37 10.17 5.60 10.76
N PHE A 38 10.74 5.48 11.96
CA PHE A 38 12.19 5.61 12.18
C PHE A 38 12.98 4.53 11.43
N GLY A 39 12.55 3.27 11.50
CA GLY A 39 13.16 2.17 10.73
C GLY A 39 13.11 2.41 9.22
N CYS A 40 11.98 2.89 8.70
CA CYS A 40 11.83 3.27 7.29
C CYS A 40 12.77 4.42 6.91
N ALA A 41 12.95 5.41 7.79
CA ALA A 41 13.86 6.52 7.57
C ALA A 41 15.32 6.07 7.52
N LEU A 42 15.76 5.23 8.47
CA LEU A 42 17.09 4.65 8.46
C LEU A 42 17.36 3.86 7.17
N PHE A 43 16.41 3.01 6.77
CA PHE A 43 16.51 2.26 5.52
C PHE A 43 16.60 3.19 4.31
N ALA A 44 15.76 4.22 4.25
CA ALA A 44 15.73 5.15 3.13
C ALA A 44 16.97 6.06 3.02
N ILE A 45 17.63 6.34 4.13
CA ILE A 45 18.91 7.07 4.15
C ILE A 45 20.05 6.13 3.74
N SER A 46 20.02 4.88 4.21
CA SER A 46 21.05 3.86 3.98
C SER A 46 21.08 3.34 2.54
N ILE A 47 19.93 3.33 1.84
CA ILE A 47 19.82 2.87 0.46
C ILE A 47 19.69 4.08 -0.49
N PRO A 48 20.80 4.53 -1.11
CA PRO A 48 20.81 5.77 -1.88
C PRO A 48 20.13 5.69 -3.25
N HIS A 49 20.21 4.55 -3.93
CA HIS A 49 19.94 4.43 -5.37
C HIS A 49 19.02 3.24 -5.69
N LEU A 50 18.21 3.37 -6.74
CA LEU A 50 17.34 2.27 -7.23
C LEU A 50 18.12 1.00 -7.61
N SER A 51 19.36 1.13 -8.08
CA SER A 51 20.20 -0.03 -8.39
C SER A 51 20.51 -0.89 -7.16
N ALA A 52 20.68 -0.26 -5.99
CA ALA A 52 20.90 -0.96 -4.73
C ALA A 52 19.63 -1.70 -4.28
N LEU A 53 18.43 -1.24 -4.67
CA LEU A 53 17.17 -1.92 -4.35
C LEU A 53 16.99 -3.25 -5.06
N ARG A 54 17.74 -3.54 -6.12
CA ARG A 54 17.59 -4.80 -6.87
C ARG A 54 17.70 -6.02 -5.96
N VAL A 55 18.66 -6.03 -5.03
CA VAL A 55 18.84 -7.13 -4.08
C VAL A 55 17.70 -7.16 -3.06
N TRP A 56 17.28 -5.99 -2.58
CA TRP A 56 16.16 -5.84 -1.65
C TRP A 56 14.82 -6.30 -2.23
N LEU A 57 14.63 -6.23 -3.55
CA LEU A 57 13.44 -6.80 -4.20
C LEU A 57 13.35 -8.32 -4.00
N GLY A 58 14.48 -9.04 -4.07
CA GLY A 58 14.52 -10.48 -3.81
C GLY A 58 14.11 -10.81 -2.37
N PHE A 59 14.65 -10.09 -1.39
CA PHE A 59 14.26 -10.23 0.02
C PHE A 59 12.78 -9.87 0.23
N SER A 60 12.31 -8.78 -0.37
CA SER A 60 10.90 -8.38 -0.33
C SER A 60 9.99 -9.49 -0.85
N THR A 61 10.34 -10.15 -1.96
CA THR A 61 9.58 -11.29 -2.47
C THR A 61 9.53 -12.45 -1.48
N ILE A 62 10.65 -12.80 -0.83
CA ILE A 62 10.69 -13.86 0.17
C ILE A 62 9.76 -13.52 1.35
N PHE A 63 9.86 -12.29 1.88
CA PHE A 63 9.02 -11.86 2.99
C PHE A 63 7.53 -11.80 2.61
N SER A 64 7.20 -11.35 1.40
CA SER A 64 5.83 -11.39 0.87
C SER A 64 5.30 -12.82 0.78
N LEU A 65 6.09 -13.77 0.28
CA LEU A 65 5.67 -15.16 0.16
C LEU A 65 5.49 -15.82 1.54
N LEU A 66 6.39 -15.56 2.49
CA LEU A 66 6.24 -16.02 3.88
C LEU A 66 4.94 -15.51 4.49
N TYR A 67 4.67 -14.21 4.36
CA TYR A 67 3.41 -13.61 4.80
C TYR A 67 2.21 -14.31 4.15
N ILE A 68 2.20 -14.44 2.82
CA ILE A 68 1.07 -14.99 2.08
C ILE A 68 0.80 -16.45 2.49
N VAL A 69 1.83 -17.28 2.52
CA VAL A 69 1.69 -18.71 2.85
C VAL A 69 1.19 -18.88 4.27
N ILE A 70 1.79 -18.18 5.25
CA ILE A 70 1.38 -18.30 6.65
C ILE A 70 -0.04 -17.78 6.84
N ALA A 71 -0.35 -16.59 6.35
CA ALA A 71 -1.67 -16.01 6.51
C ALA A 71 -2.75 -16.84 5.81
N PHE A 72 -2.46 -17.44 4.65
CA PHE A 72 -3.36 -18.37 3.98
C PHE A 72 -3.61 -19.63 4.81
N VAL A 73 -2.55 -20.29 5.29
CA VAL A 73 -2.67 -21.54 6.06
C VAL A 73 -3.41 -21.31 7.37
N LEU A 74 -3.08 -20.25 8.12
CA LEU A 74 -3.77 -19.95 9.37
C LEU A 74 -5.23 -19.54 9.15
N SER A 75 -5.51 -18.71 8.14
CA SER A 75 -6.90 -18.35 7.81
C SER A 75 -7.71 -19.55 7.33
N LEU A 76 -7.12 -20.47 6.57
CA LEU A 76 -7.79 -21.70 6.16
C LEU A 76 -8.12 -22.58 7.37
N LYS A 77 -7.17 -22.76 8.29
CA LYS A 77 -7.38 -23.51 9.53
C LYS A 77 -8.51 -22.89 10.36
N ASP A 78 -8.42 -21.59 10.63
CA ASP A 78 -9.43 -20.87 11.41
C ASP A 78 -10.80 -20.92 10.72
N GLY A 79 -10.84 -20.79 9.39
CA GLY A 79 -12.05 -20.92 8.59
C GLY A 79 -12.65 -22.34 8.60
N MET A 80 -11.86 -23.39 8.81
CA MET A 80 -12.39 -24.75 8.99
C MET A 80 -12.94 -24.99 10.40
N GLU A 81 -12.35 -24.35 11.41
CA GLU A 81 -12.69 -24.55 12.82
C GLU A 81 -13.76 -23.58 13.35
N ALA A 82 -13.97 -22.42 12.70
CA ALA A 82 -14.84 -21.38 13.24
C ALA A 82 -16.36 -21.65 13.09
N PRO A 83 -17.19 -21.07 13.98
CA PRO A 83 -18.65 -21.12 13.92
C PRO A 83 -19.22 -20.34 12.71
N PRO A 84 -20.54 -20.38 12.45
CA PRO A 84 -21.17 -19.61 11.38
C PRO A 84 -20.75 -18.13 11.41
N ARG A 85 -20.39 -17.58 10.24
CA ARG A 85 -19.88 -16.21 10.11
C ARG A 85 -20.96 -15.30 9.57
N ASP A 86 -20.92 -14.08 10.03
CA ASP A 86 -21.71 -13.00 9.46
C ASP A 86 -20.97 -12.35 8.29
N TYR A 87 -21.69 -12.15 7.19
CA TYR A 87 -21.21 -11.48 5.98
C TYR A 87 -22.00 -10.21 5.67
N SER A 88 -22.86 -9.78 6.60
CA SER A 88 -23.63 -8.57 6.44
C SER A 88 -22.74 -7.33 6.52
N ILE A 89 -23.06 -6.32 5.70
CA ILE A 89 -22.40 -5.02 5.77
C ILE A 89 -23.12 -4.20 6.84
N HIS A 90 -22.43 -3.99 7.97
CA HIS A 90 -22.95 -3.25 9.13
C HIS A 90 -23.02 -1.74 8.89
N GLY A 91 -23.88 -1.06 9.65
CA GLY A 91 -24.04 0.40 9.64
C GLY A 91 -25.30 0.89 8.92
N THR A 92 -25.50 2.21 8.96
CA THR A 92 -26.64 2.89 8.32
C THR A 92 -26.54 2.83 6.80
N ASN A 93 -27.66 3.02 6.07
CA ASN A 93 -27.66 3.05 4.60
C ASN A 93 -26.61 4.00 4.02
N SER A 94 -26.45 5.18 4.63
CA SER A 94 -25.41 6.14 4.24
C SER A 94 -24.00 5.57 4.44
N SER A 95 -23.72 4.93 5.59
CA SER A 95 -22.43 4.30 5.86
C SER A 95 -22.10 3.23 4.83
N LYS A 96 -23.07 2.35 4.49
CA LYS A 96 -22.88 1.29 3.49
C LYS A 96 -22.45 1.85 2.13
N ILE A 97 -23.06 2.95 1.69
CA ILE A 97 -22.69 3.61 0.43
C ILE A 97 -21.23 4.10 0.49
N PHE A 98 -20.87 4.86 1.52
CA PHE A 98 -19.52 5.41 1.64
C PHE A 98 -18.45 4.32 1.81
N THR A 99 -18.71 3.30 2.62
CA THR A 99 -17.81 2.14 2.78
C THR A 99 -17.66 1.37 1.47
N THR A 100 -18.73 1.20 0.68
CA THR A 100 -18.65 0.54 -0.64
C THR A 100 -17.80 1.34 -1.62
N ILE A 101 -18.00 2.66 -1.70
CA ILE A 101 -17.19 3.53 -2.56
C ILE A 101 -15.72 3.48 -2.11
N GLY A 102 -15.45 3.54 -0.81
CA GLY A 102 -14.10 3.44 -0.27
C GLY A 102 -13.45 2.08 -0.56
N ALA A 103 -14.22 0.99 -0.47
CA ALA A 103 -13.75 -0.35 -0.84
C ALA A 103 -13.37 -0.46 -2.33
N CYS A 104 -14.15 0.16 -3.23
CA CYS A 104 -13.78 0.25 -4.65
C CYS A 104 -12.44 0.99 -4.85
N ALA A 105 -12.21 2.07 -4.10
CA ALA A 105 -10.95 2.81 -4.14
C ALA A 105 -9.78 1.99 -3.60
N ASN A 106 -9.99 1.24 -2.52
CA ASN A 106 -9.02 0.28 -1.99
C ASN A 106 -8.66 -0.81 -3.00
N LEU A 107 -9.65 -1.37 -3.69
CA LEU A 107 -9.43 -2.38 -4.73
C LEU A 107 -8.60 -1.80 -5.89
N VAL A 108 -8.93 -0.60 -6.36
CA VAL A 108 -8.15 0.07 -7.41
C VAL A 108 -6.73 0.39 -6.94
N PHE A 109 -6.57 0.86 -5.70
CA PHE A 109 -5.28 1.12 -5.08
C PHE A 109 -4.39 -0.14 -5.06
N ALA A 110 -4.95 -1.31 -4.81
CA ALA A 110 -4.19 -2.56 -4.78
C ALA A 110 -3.53 -2.90 -6.14
N PHE A 111 -4.06 -2.36 -7.26
CA PHE A 111 -3.51 -2.52 -8.61
C PHE A 111 -2.76 -1.28 -9.10
N ASN A 112 -2.09 -0.55 -8.21
CA ASN A 112 -1.34 0.67 -8.52
C ASN A 112 -0.29 0.46 -9.63
N THR A 113 -0.28 1.36 -10.62
CA THR A 113 0.61 1.32 -11.79
C THR A 113 1.79 2.30 -11.73
N GLY A 114 2.02 2.95 -10.60
CA GLY A 114 2.95 4.07 -10.44
C GLY A 114 4.42 3.72 -10.68
N MET A 115 4.81 2.45 -10.51
CA MET A 115 6.19 1.97 -10.72
C MET A 115 6.44 1.40 -12.13
N LEU A 116 5.43 1.36 -13.01
CA LEU A 116 5.58 0.80 -14.34
C LEU A 116 6.66 1.52 -15.18
N PRO A 117 6.75 2.87 -15.19
CA PRO A 117 7.78 3.56 -15.96
C PRO A 117 9.21 3.21 -15.54
N GLU A 118 9.47 3.07 -14.24
CA GLU A 118 10.78 2.73 -13.68
C GLU A 118 11.16 1.28 -13.99
N ILE A 119 10.18 0.37 -13.94
CA ILE A 119 10.38 -1.03 -14.36
C ILE A 119 10.68 -1.07 -15.88
N GLN A 120 9.94 -0.32 -16.69
CA GLN A 120 10.17 -0.23 -18.13
C GLN A 120 11.54 0.35 -18.48
N ALA A 121 12.03 1.31 -17.70
CA ALA A 121 13.35 1.91 -17.90
C ALA A 121 14.52 0.94 -17.58
N THR A 122 14.28 -0.09 -16.77
CA THR A 122 15.31 -1.02 -16.29
C THR A 122 15.25 -2.41 -16.90
N ILE A 123 14.15 -2.77 -17.55
CA ILE A 123 13.97 -4.08 -18.17
C ILE A 123 14.91 -4.28 -19.37
N ARG A 124 15.39 -5.50 -19.57
CA ARG A 124 16.25 -5.83 -20.71
C ARG A 124 15.51 -5.68 -22.05
N GLN A 125 16.22 -5.23 -23.08
CA GLN A 125 15.72 -5.19 -24.45
C GLN A 125 15.31 -6.60 -24.93
N PRO A 126 14.27 -6.75 -25.76
CA PRO A 126 13.33 -5.73 -26.24
C PRO A 126 12.30 -5.32 -25.18
N VAL A 127 12.30 -4.03 -24.79
CA VAL A 127 11.56 -3.50 -23.63
C VAL A 127 10.06 -3.80 -23.70
N VAL A 128 9.39 -3.44 -24.81
CA VAL A 128 7.94 -3.59 -24.94
C VAL A 128 7.51 -5.06 -24.82
N LYS A 129 8.19 -5.97 -25.52
CA LYS A 129 7.86 -7.40 -25.52
C LYS A 129 8.06 -8.03 -24.14
N ASN A 130 9.17 -7.72 -23.47
CA ASN A 130 9.46 -8.25 -22.15
C ASN A 130 8.52 -7.68 -21.09
N MET A 131 8.16 -6.39 -21.20
CA MET A 131 7.18 -5.77 -20.32
C MET A 131 5.79 -6.40 -20.47
N MET A 132 5.33 -6.64 -21.69
CA MET A 132 4.03 -7.28 -21.93
C MET A 132 3.99 -8.70 -21.36
N LYS A 133 5.07 -9.49 -21.49
CA LYS A 133 5.16 -10.81 -20.86
C LYS A 133 5.04 -10.73 -19.34
N ALA A 134 5.74 -9.78 -18.72
CA ALA A 134 5.67 -9.57 -17.28
C ALA A 134 4.26 -9.17 -16.83
N LEU A 135 3.60 -8.28 -17.58
CA LEU A 135 2.20 -7.88 -17.32
C LEU A 135 1.24 -9.06 -17.45
N TYR A 136 1.34 -9.85 -18.53
CA TYR A 136 0.50 -11.04 -18.69
C TYR A 136 0.71 -12.03 -17.54
N PHE A 137 1.96 -12.31 -17.17
CA PHE A 137 2.25 -13.18 -16.02
C PHE A 137 1.64 -12.63 -14.73
N GLN A 138 1.84 -11.34 -14.43
CA GLN A 138 1.34 -10.72 -13.21
C GLN A 138 -0.18 -10.77 -13.09
N PHE A 139 -0.89 -10.45 -14.17
CA PHE A 139 -2.36 -10.40 -14.20
C PHE A 139 -3.04 -11.75 -14.49
N THR A 140 -2.27 -12.84 -14.62
CA THR A 140 -2.82 -14.21 -14.74
C THR A 140 -2.42 -15.08 -13.56
N VAL A 141 -1.13 -15.34 -13.40
CA VAL A 141 -0.58 -16.22 -12.36
C VAL A 141 -0.18 -15.43 -11.12
N GLY A 142 0.46 -14.27 -11.30
CA GLY A 142 1.01 -13.47 -10.21
C GLY A 142 -0.04 -12.93 -9.23
N VAL A 143 -1.28 -12.74 -9.69
CA VAL A 143 -2.40 -12.25 -8.86
C VAL A 143 -3.06 -13.35 -8.03
N LEU A 144 -2.90 -14.63 -8.38
CA LEU A 144 -3.58 -15.74 -7.71
C LEU A 144 -3.29 -15.81 -6.20
N PRO A 145 -2.04 -15.63 -5.71
CA PRO A 145 -1.78 -15.64 -4.27
C PRO A 145 -2.50 -14.51 -3.52
N MET A 146 -2.64 -13.34 -4.15
CA MET A 146 -3.40 -12.21 -3.60
C MET A 146 -4.90 -12.53 -3.51
N TYR A 147 -5.47 -13.14 -4.54
CA TYR A 147 -6.87 -13.58 -4.49
C TYR A 147 -7.09 -14.71 -3.47
N ALA A 148 -6.18 -15.67 -3.40
CA ALA A 148 -6.25 -16.77 -2.44
C ALA A 148 -6.34 -16.25 -0.99
N ILE A 149 -5.43 -15.37 -0.59
CA ILE A 149 -5.43 -14.81 0.77
C ILE A 149 -6.65 -13.89 1.02
N THR A 150 -7.09 -13.15 0.01
CA THR A 150 -8.23 -12.23 0.15
C THR A 150 -9.54 -13.00 0.33
N PHE A 151 -9.79 -13.99 -0.51
CA PHE A 151 -11.01 -14.80 -0.44
C PHE A 151 -11.03 -15.73 0.77
N VAL A 152 -9.93 -16.41 1.07
CA VAL A 152 -9.87 -17.29 2.26
C VAL A 152 -9.92 -16.47 3.54
N GLY A 153 -9.25 -15.32 3.61
CA GLY A 153 -9.32 -14.43 4.76
C GLY A 153 -10.74 -13.93 5.02
N TYR A 154 -11.42 -13.42 3.99
CA TYR A 154 -12.80 -12.95 4.15
C TYR A 154 -13.79 -14.10 4.44
N TRP A 155 -13.60 -15.28 3.83
CA TRP A 155 -14.40 -16.47 4.16
C TRP A 155 -14.18 -16.94 5.61
N ALA A 156 -12.96 -16.84 6.14
CA ALA A 156 -12.66 -17.27 7.49
C ALA A 156 -13.29 -16.36 8.56
N TYR A 157 -13.22 -15.03 8.36
CA TYR A 157 -13.57 -14.05 9.39
C TYR A 157 -14.81 -13.19 9.10
N GLY A 158 -15.33 -13.20 7.86
CA GLY A 158 -16.53 -12.45 7.47
C GLY A 158 -16.43 -10.95 7.75
N SER A 159 -17.52 -10.37 8.26
CA SER A 159 -17.63 -8.95 8.63
C SER A 159 -16.69 -8.53 9.77
N SER A 160 -16.09 -9.47 10.50
CA SER A 160 -15.12 -9.22 11.58
C SER A 160 -13.67 -9.14 11.10
N THR A 161 -13.43 -9.22 9.79
CA THR A 161 -12.08 -9.07 9.21
C THR A 161 -11.54 -7.67 9.49
N SER A 162 -10.37 -7.59 10.11
CA SER A 162 -9.67 -6.34 10.35
C SER A 162 -8.89 -5.89 9.10
N ALA A 163 -8.56 -4.59 9.03
CA ALA A 163 -7.78 -4.04 7.91
C ALA A 163 -6.39 -4.70 7.77
N TYR A 164 -5.83 -5.23 8.86
CA TYR A 164 -4.58 -6.00 8.86
C TYR A 164 -4.86 -7.45 9.20
N LEU A 165 -5.00 -8.29 8.17
CA LEU A 165 -5.50 -9.67 8.26
C LEU A 165 -4.83 -10.53 9.36
N LEU A 166 -3.53 -10.38 9.59
CA LEU A 166 -2.81 -11.16 10.62
C LEU A 166 -3.25 -10.86 12.06
N ASN A 167 -4.03 -9.81 12.31
CA ASN A 167 -4.66 -9.60 13.60
C ASN A 167 -5.79 -10.60 13.87
N ASN A 168 -6.43 -11.13 12.83
CA ASN A 168 -7.53 -12.09 12.99
C ASN A 168 -7.07 -13.54 13.15
N VAL A 169 -5.87 -13.88 12.65
CA VAL A 169 -5.41 -15.28 12.60
C VAL A 169 -5.03 -15.83 13.99
N ASN A 170 -5.34 -17.10 14.21
CA ASN A 170 -4.97 -17.87 15.38
C ASN A 170 -3.92 -18.92 15.01
N GLY A 171 -3.01 -19.21 15.94
CA GLY A 171 -1.94 -20.17 15.69
C GLY A 171 -0.75 -20.04 16.63
N PRO A 172 0.28 -20.87 16.44
CA PRO A 172 1.46 -20.85 17.29
C PRO A 172 2.18 -19.50 17.25
N VAL A 173 2.64 -19.04 18.42
CA VAL A 173 3.29 -17.73 18.61
C VAL A 173 4.44 -17.52 17.63
N TRP A 174 5.29 -18.53 17.42
CA TRP A 174 6.44 -18.42 16.53
C TRP A 174 6.04 -18.20 15.06
N VAL A 175 4.94 -18.84 14.60
CA VAL A 175 4.43 -18.71 13.23
C VAL A 175 3.90 -17.29 13.00
N LYS A 176 3.07 -16.80 13.94
CA LYS A 176 2.53 -15.43 13.89
C LYS A 176 3.65 -14.40 13.98
N THR A 177 4.67 -14.64 14.82
CA THR A 177 5.84 -13.77 14.93
C THR A 177 6.58 -13.69 13.60
N LEU A 178 6.87 -14.82 12.97
CA LEU A 178 7.55 -14.86 11.67
C LEU A 178 6.76 -14.11 10.59
N ALA A 179 5.44 -14.28 10.54
CA ALA A 179 4.58 -13.61 9.56
C ALA A 179 4.56 -12.08 9.76
N ASN A 180 4.43 -11.62 11.00
CA ASN A 180 4.42 -10.20 11.32
C ASN A 180 5.79 -9.53 11.10
N ILE A 181 6.90 -10.18 11.47
CA ILE A 181 8.24 -9.68 11.17
C ILE A 181 8.46 -9.62 9.64
N SER A 182 8.02 -10.65 8.91
CA SER A 182 8.09 -10.64 7.44
C SER A 182 7.28 -9.49 6.85
N ALA A 183 6.04 -9.27 7.33
CA ALA A 183 5.20 -8.15 6.90
C ALA A 183 5.88 -6.79 7.17
N PHE A 184 6.47 -6.61 8.36
CA PHE A 184 7.20 -5.41 8.73
C PHE A 184 8.39 -5.15 7.78
N LEU A 185 9.28 -6.14 7.62
CA LEU A 185 10.48 -6.00 6.78
C LEU A 185 10.12 -5.76 5.31
N GLN A 186 9.13 -6.49 4.79
CA GLN A 186 8.61 -6.30 3.45
C GLN A 186 8.07 -4.88 3.25
N THR A 187 7.33 -4.37 4.24
CA THR A 187 6.73 -3.04 4.21
C THR A 187 7.78 -1.93 4.19
N VAL A 188 8.87 -2.06 4.96
CA VAL A 188 10.00 -1.13 4.95
C VAL A 188 10.60 -1.02 3.54
N ILE A 189 10.80 -2.16 2.86
CA ILE A 189 11.33 -2.20 1.50
C ILE A 189 10.31 -1.62 0.50
N ALA A 190 9.04 -2.02 0.60
CA ALA A 190 7.96 -1.57 -0.28
C ALA A 190 7.78 -0.04 -0.23
N LEU A 191 7.74 0.53 0.97
CA LEU A 191 7.66 1.98 1.16
C LEU A 191 8.77 2.70 0.40
N HIS A 192 10.00 2.22 0.56
CA HIS A 192 11.15 2.83 -0.09
C HIS A 192 11.06 2.75 -1.61
N ILE A 193 10.59 1.63 -2.17
CA ILE A 193 10.36 1.49 -3.62
C ILE A 193 9.40 2.56 -4.12
N PHE A 194 8.25 2.75 -3.46
CA PHE A 194 7.27 3.76 -3.88
C PHE A 194 7.72 5.20 -3.64
N ALA A 195 8.61 5.43 -2.68
CA ALA A 195 9.20 6.75 -2.43
C ALA A 195 10.36 7.10 -3.37
N SER A 196 11.00 6.09 -3.96
CA SER A 196 12.25 6.25 -4.73
C SER A 196 12.14 7.20 -5.93
N PRO A 197 11.09 7.16 -6.77
CA PRO A 197 10.97 8.09 -7.89
C PRO A 197 10.96 9.56 -7.44
N MET A 198 10.31 9.84 -6.31
CA MET A 198 10.31 11.18 -5.72
C MET A 198 11.71 11.59 -5.24
N TYR A 199 12.45 10.66 -4.60
CA TYR A 199 13.82 10.92 -4.18
C TYR A 199 14.72 11.24 -5.38
N GLU A 200 14.66 10.43 -6.44
CA GLU A 200 15.46 10.65 -7.65
C GLU A 200 15.10 11.96 -8.37
N TYR A 201 13.81 12.31 -8.41
CA TYR A 201 13.37 13.61 -8.93
C TYR A 201 13.98 14.78 -8.15
N LEU A 202 13.95 14.73 -6.81
CA LEU A 202 14.51 15.78 -5.97
C LEU A 202 16.04 15.83 -6.09
N ASP A 203 16.72 14.69 -6.04
CA ASP A 203 18.17 14.60 -6.21
C ASP A 203 18.59 15.22 -7.56
N THR A 204 17.85 14.93 -8.65
CA THR A 204 18.08 15.52 -9.98
C THR A 204 17.82 17.02 -10.00
N LYS A 205 16.69 17.47 -9.45
CA LYS A 205 16.28 18.88 -9.43
C LYS A 205 17.26 19.77 -8.67
N TYR A 206 17.82 19.28 -7.56
CA TYR A 206 18.77 20.00 -6.73
C TYR A 206 20.24 19.71 -7.07
N GLY A 207 20.49 19.00 -8.17
CA GLY A 207 21.84 18.76 -8.68
C GLY A 207 22.71 17.88 -7.76
N ILE A 208 22.09 17.00 -6.98
CA ILE A 208 22.78 16.05 -6.10
C ILE A 208 23.40 14.95 -6.97
N LYS A 209 24.71 15.06 -7.19
CA LYS A 209 25.50 14.15 -8.02
C LYS A 209 26.72 13.64 -7.25
N GLY A 210 27.30 12.54 -7.73
CA GLY A 210 28.51 11.95 -7.15
C GLY A 210 28.23 11.04 -5.95
N SER A 211 29.21 10.91 -5.05
CA SER A 211 29.14 9.95 -3.95
C SER A 211 27.93 10.18 -3.04
N ALA A 212 27.20 9.11 -2.78
CA ALA A 212 26.07 9.07 -1.86
C ALA A 212 26.45 9.44 -0.41
N LEU A 213 27.72 9.28 -0.04
CA LEU A 213 28.25 9.52 1.31
C LEU A 213 28.95 10.88 1.44
N SER A 214 29.00 11.69 0.38
CA SER A 214 29.58 13.03 0.50
C SER A 214 28.76 13.84 1.53
N PRO A 215 29.39 14.64 2.41
CA PRO A 215 28.69 15.30 3.51
C PRO A 215 27.49 16.13 3.05
N ARG A 216 27.62 16.83 1.91
CA ARG A 216 26.53 17.59 1.29
C ARG A 216 25.38 16.68 0.86
N ASN A 217 25.65 15.59 0.16
CA ASN A 217 24.63 14.68 -0.35
C ASN A 217 23.95 13.90 0.78
N LEU A 218 24.72 13.51 1.80
CA LEU A 218 24.22 12.82 2.98
C LEU A 218 23.30 13.75 3.80
N SER A 219 23.73 14.97 4.08
CA SER A 219 22.90 15.96 4.79
C SER A 219 21.62 16.28 4.02
N PHE A 220 21.70 16.45 2.69
CA PHE A 220 20.52 16.64 1.84
C PHE A 220 19.57 15.44 1.93
N ARG A 221 20.10 14.21 1.88
CA ARG A 221 19.29 13.00 1.98
C ARG A 221 18.59 12.88 3.33
N ILE A 222 19.32 13.13 4.43
CA ILE A 222 18.76 13.10 5.78
C ILE A 222 17.64 14.14 5.88
N ALA A 223 17.87 15.37 5.41
CA ALA A 223 16.87 16.42 5.46
C ALA A 223 15.62 16.08 4.61
N VAL A 224 15.80 15.72 3.35
CA VAL A 224 14.69 15.48 2.42
C VAL A 224 13.96 14.18 2.72
N ARG A 225 14.68 13.06 2.78
CA ARG A 225 14.06 11.74 3.02
C ARG A 225 13.60 11.62 4.46
N GLY A 226 14.40 12.06 5.43
CA GLY A 226 14.06 12.06 6.84
C GLY A 226 12.88 12.99 7.15
N GLY A 227 12.88 14.23 6.64
CA GLY A 227 11.75 15.16 6.80
C GLY A 227 10.46 14.62 6.18
N TYR A 228 10.53 14.09 4.95
CA TYR A 228 9.39 13.45 4.30
C TYR A 228 8.80 12.29 5.12
N LEU A 229 9.66 11.40 5.62
CA LEU A 229 9.21 10.25 6.41
C LEU A 229 8.75 10.65 7.81
N ALA A 230 9.35 11.66 8.43
CA ALA A 230 8.89 12.20 9.71
C ALA A 230 7.45 12.74 9.59
N ILE A 231 7.14 13.49 8.54
CA ILE A 231 5.79 14.00 8.28
C ILE A 231 4.81 12.84 8.06
N ASN A 232 5.16 11.86 7.22
CA ASN A 232 4.27 10.71 7.00
C ASN A 232 4.08 9.88 8.28
N THR A 233 5.11 9.75 9.11
CA THR A 233 5.06 9.05 10.40
C THR A 233 4.15 9.78 11.38
N LEU A 234 4.26 11.11 11.47
CA LEU A 234 3.39 11.92 12.32
C LEU A 234 1.92 11.76 11.91
N VAL A 235 1.61 11.88 10.62
CA VAL A 235 0.24 11.69 10.12
C VAL A 235 -0.27 10.28 10.42
N SER A 236 0.58 9.27 10.21
CA SER A 236 0.24 7.86 10.50
C SER A 236 -0.04 7.63 11.99
N ALA A 237 0.73 8.27 12.88
CA ALA A 237 0.59 8.11 14.32
C ALA A 237 -0.64 8.84 14.87
N LEU A 238 -1.03 9.95 14.24
CA LEU A 238 -2.22 10.71 14.59
C LEU A 238 -3.51 10.06 14.09
N LEU A 239 -3.48 9.44 12.90
CA LEU A 239 -4.65 8.88 12.22
C LEU A 239 -4.33 7.47 11.67
N PRO A 240 -4.26 6.43 12.52
CA PRO A 240 -3.84 5.09 12.11
C PRO A 240 -4.92 4.28 11.36
N PHE A 241 -5.73 4.93 10.52
CA PHE A 241 -6.83 4.30 9.76
C PHE A 241 -6.33 3.72 8.44
N LEU A 242 -5.74 2.51 8.50
CA LEU A 242 -5.10 1.88 7.35
C LEU A 242 -6.00 1.83 6.10
N GLY A 243 -7.21 1.29 6.24
CA GLY A 243 -8.15 1.12 5.13
C GLY A 243 -8.61 2.44 4.51
N ASP A 244 -8.75 3.48 5.32
CA ASP A 244 -9.17 4.80 4.87
C ASP A 244 -8.06 5.55 4.13
N PHE A 245 -6.83 5.46 4.62
CA PHE A 245 -5.67 6.05 3.92
C PHE A 245 -5.37 5.34 2.60
N MET A 246 -5.55 4.02 2.53
CA MET A 246 -5.49 3.28 1.27
C MET A 246 -6.59 3.75 0.30
N SER A 247 -7.80 3.98 0.81
CA SER A 247 -8.96 4.40 0.01
C SER A 247 -8.75 5.79 -0.54
N LEU A 248 -8.33 6.73 0.32
CA LEU A 248 -8.01 8.10 -0.06
C LEU A 248 -6.87 8.14 -1.09
N THR A 249 -5.86 7.30 -0.91
CA THR A 249 -4.75 7.16 -1.86
C THR A 249 -5.24 6.63 -3.21
N GLY A 250 -6.08 5.60 -3.21
CA GLY A 250 -6.72 5.10 -4.42
C GLY A 250 -7.51 6.19 -5.14
N ALA A 251 -8.30 6.96 -4.38
CA ALA A 251 -9.12 8.06 -4.86
C ALA A 251 -8.32 9.17 -5.56
N ILE A 252 -7.29 9.71 -4.90
CA ILE A 252 -6.58 10.91 -5.40
C ILE A 252 -5.36 10.59 -6.27
N SER A 253 -4.83 9.37 -6.18
CA SER A 253 -3.62 8.97 -6.90
C SER A 253 -3.90 7.92 -7.94
N THR A 254 -4.39 6.75 -7.54
CA THR A 254 -4.48 5.61 -8.47
C THR A 254 -5.55 5.81 -9.54
N PHE A 255 -6.75 6.30 -9.19
CA PHE A 255 -7.78 6.61 -10.20
C PHE A 255 -7.28 7.63 -11.24
N PRO A 256 -6.76 8.81 -10.85
CA PRO A 256 -6.23 9.76 -11.82
C PRO A 256 -5.07 9.21 -12.66
N LEU A 257 -4.09 8.54 -12.05
CA LEU A 257 -2.91 8.07 -12.78
C LEU A 257 -3.23 6.90 -13.72
N THR A 258 -4.01 5.93 -13.26
CA THR A 258 -4.25 4.68 -13.99
C THR A 258 -5.36 4.83 -15.02
N PHE A 259 -6.44 5.55 -14.72
CA PHE A 259 -7.59 5.63 -15.62
C PHE A 259 -7.71 6.97 -16.33
N ILE A 260 -7.45 8.10 -15.67
CA ILE A 260 -7.63 9.41 -16.32
C ILE A 260 -6.43 9.74 -17.20
N LEU A 261 -5.24 9.79 -16.62
CA LEU A 261 -4.00 10.18 -17.27
C LEU A 261 -3.63 9.20 -18.40
N ALA A 262 -3.74 7.89 -18.17
CA ALA A 262 -3.43 6.89 -19.19
C ALA A 262 -4.33 7.02 -20.44
N ASN A 263 -5.65 7.16 -20.25
CA ASN A 263 -6.59 7.37 -21.36
C ASN A 263 -6.31 8.69 -22.09
N HIS A 264 -6.02 9.76 -21.34
CA HIS A 264 -5.70 11.07 -21.89
C HIS A 264 -4.39 11.05 -22.70
N MET A 265 -3.33 10.44 -22.16
CA MET A 265 -2.05 10.29 -22.86
C MET A 265 -2.21 9.47 -24.16
N TYR A 266 -3.00 8.40 -24.13
CA TYR A 266 -3.27 7.59 -25.32
C TYR A 266 -4.03 8.38 -26.39
N LEU A 267 -5.06 9.14 -25.97
CA LEU A 267 -5.80 10.04 -26.86
C LEU A 267 -4.89 11.07 -27.55
N ILE A 268 -3.98 11.70 -26.80
CA ILE A 268 -3.04 12.67 -27.35
C ILE A 268 -2.06 11.98 -28.31
N ALA A 269 -1.44 10.89 -27.88
CA ALA A 269 -0.41 10.20 -28.66
C ALA A 269 -0.94 9.56 -29.96
N LYS A 270 -2.22 9.16 -29.99
CA LYS A 270 -2.86 8.51 -31.15
C LYS A 270 -3.96 9.34 -31.79
N LYS A 271 -4.08 10.64 -31.49
CA LYS A 271 -5.18 11.52 -31.93
C LYS A 271 -5.60 11.37 -33.40
N ASN A 272 -4.63 11.26 -34.30
CA ASN A 272 -4.87 11.19 -35.75
C ASN A 272 -5.14 9.76 -36.28
N LYS A 273 -4.93 8.74 -35.44
CA LYS A 273 -5.11 7.32 -35.78
C LYS A 273 -6.38 6.70 -35.16
N LEU A 274 -7.08 7.45 -34.30
CA LEU A 274 -8.27 6.97 -33.59
C LEU A 274 -9.55 7.42 -34.30
N ASN A 275 -10.50 6.49 -34.40
CA ASN A 275 -11.85 6.75 -34.93
C ASN A 275 -12.67 7.55 -33.90
N SER A 276 -13.74 8.22 -34.34
CA SER A 276 -14.60 9.02 -33.46
C SER A 276 -15.16 8.21 -32.28
N TRP A 277 -15.55 6.95 -32.51
CA TRP A 277 -16.00 6.04 -31.46
C TRP A 277 -14.93 5.71 -30.42
N GLN A 278 -13.68 5.47 -30.85
CA GLN A 278 -12.57 5.21 -29.93
C GLN A 278 -12.26 6.45 -29.09
N LYS A 279 -12.31 7.65 -29.71
CA LYS A 279 -12.13 8.91 -28.99
C LYS A 279 -13.21 9.11 -27.94
N PHE A 280 -14.47 8.88 -28.29
CA PHE A 280 -15.60 8.95 -27.37
C PHE A 280 -15.44 7.98 -26.21
N TRP A 281 -15.03 6.73 -26.47
CA TRP A 281 -14.79 5.72 -25.43
C TRP A 281 -13.74 6.18 -24.39
N HIS A 282 -12.60 6.71 -24.83
CA HIS A 282 -11.58 7.20 -23.91
C HIS A 282 -12.06 8.43 -23.10
N TRP A 283 -12.82 9.35 -23.72
CA TRP A 283 -13.41 10.48 -23.00
C TRP A 283 -14.46 10.04 -21.98
N LEU A 284 -15.29 9.05 -22.32
CA LEU A 284 -16.24 8.45 -21.39
C LEU A 284 -15.53 7.86 -20.17
N ASN A 285 -14.43 7.12 -20.38
CA ASN A 285 -13.61 6.60 -19.28
C ASN A 285 -13.03 7.73 -18.42
N ILE A 286 -12.48 8.79 -19.04
CA ILE A 286 -11.95 9.95 -18.32
C ILE A 286 -13.03 10.59 -17.43
N CYS A 287 -14.23 10.83 -17.97
CA CYS A 287 -15.32 11.43 -17.21
C CYS A 287 -15.82 10.50 -16.09
N PHE A 288 -16.04 9.22 -16.40
CA PHE A 288 -16.52 8.23 -15.42
C PHE A 288 -15.54 8.07 -14.26
N PHE A 289 -14.26 7.81 -14.55
CA PHE A 289 -13.24 7.64 -13.51
C PHE A 289 -12.88 8.97 -12.82
N GLY A 290 -13.09 10.11 -13.49
CA GLY A 290 -13.05 11.44 -12.85
C GLY A 290 -14.13 11.58 -11.77
N CYS A 291 -15.38 11.29 -12.10
CA CYS A 291 -16.47 11.30 -11.13
C CYS A 291 -16.25 10.26 -10.01
N ALA A 292 -15.79 9.06 -10.35
CA ALA A 292 -15.48 8.02 -9.38
C ALA A 292 -14.35 8.43 -8.41
N SER A 293 -13.30 9.07 -8.92
CA SER A 293 -12.20 9.61 -8.11
C SER A 293 -12.69 10.66 -7.11
N VAL A 294 -13.55 11.60 -7.54
CA VAL A 294 -14.13 12.63 -6.66
C VAL A 294 -15.04 12.00 -5.60
N ALA A 295 -15.92 11.08 -6.01
CA ALA A 295 -16.81 10.38 -5.09
C ALA A 295 -16.02 9.56 -4.06
N ALA A 296 -14.97 8.87 -4.50
CA ALA A 296 -14.08 8.12 -3.63
C ALA A 296 -13.28 9.01 -2.67
N ALA A 297 -12.82 10.18 -3.12
CA ALA A 297 -12.13 11.11 -2.26
C ALA A 297 -13.06 11.67 -1.17
N ALA A 298 -14.28 12.05 -1.53
CA ALA A 298 -15.31 12.48 -0.58
C ALA A 298 -15.66 11.35 0.41
N ALA A 299 -15.79 10.11 -0.06
CA ALA A 299 -16.06 8.96 0.78
C ALA A 299 -14.92 8.70 1.78
N ALA A 300 -13.68 8.67 1.31
CA ALA A 300 -12.51 8.43 2.15
C ALA A 300 -12.33 9.54 3.19
N LEU A 301 -12.50 10.81 2.82
CA LEU A 301 -12.46 11.93 3.77
C LEU A 301 -13.57 11.83 4.83
N ARG A 302 -14.77 11.41 4.44
CA ARG A 302 -15.86 11.18 5.39
C ARG A 302 -15.56 10.02 6.33
N LEU A 303 -15.02 8.91 5.84
CA LEU A 303 -14.65 7.75 6.67
C LEU A 303 -13.60 8.17 7.71
N ILE A 304 -12.53 8.84 7.28
CA ILE A 304 -11.51 9.40 8.19
C ILE A 304 -12.15 10.31 9.23
N ALA A 305 -13.04 11.22 8.81
CA ALA A 305 -13.68 12.17 9.71
C ALA A 305 -14.64 11.50 10.70
N VAL A 306 -15.28 10.38 10.34
CA VAL A 306 -16.15 9.62 11.23
C VAL A 306 -15.30 8.83 12.23
N ASP A 307 -14.27 8.12 11.76
CA ASP A 307 -13.37 7.32 12.61
C ASP A 307 -12.55 8.22 13.56
N SER A 308 -12.22 9.44 13.12
CA SER A 308 -11.55 10.44 13.97
C SER A 308 -12.42 10.93 15.15
N LYS A 309 -13.75 10.78 15.10
CA LYS A 309 -14.63 11.21 16.21
C LYS A 309 -14.60 10.26 17.39
N THR A 310 -14.37 8.98 17.12
CA THR A 310 -14.29 7.92 18.14
C THR A 310 -12.85 7.65 18.56
N TYR A 311 -11.87 8.11 17.77
CA TYR A 311 -10.45 7.98 18.07
C TYR A 311 -9.95 9.10 18.99
N HIS A 312 -9.42 8.74 20.16
CA HIS A 312 -8.62 9.66 20.97
C HIS A 312 -7.17 9.64 20.48
N VAL A 313 -6.54 10.82 20.41
CA VAL A 313 -5.13 10.91 20.00
C VAL A 313 -4.27 10.06 20.93
N PHE A 314 -3.51 9.14 20.35
CA PHE A 314 -2.79 8.10 21.07
C PHE A 314 -3.66 7.08 21.82
N ALA A 315 -4.86 6.78 21.35
CA ALA A 315 -5.61 5.59 21.75
C ALA A 315 -5.06 4.35 21.07
N ASP A 316 -5.29 3.21 21.72
CA ASP A 316 -5.06 1.92 21.10
C ASP A 316 -6.29 1.53 20.29
N LEU A 317 -6.08 1.09 19.05
CA LEU A 317 -7.09 0.50 18.18
C LEU A 317 -7.12 -1.02 18.37
#